data_AF-A0AAU0KIY4-F1
#
_entry.id   AF-A0AAU0KIY4-F1
#
_cell.length_a   1.000
_cell.length_b   1.000
_cell.length_c   1.000
_cell.angle_alpha   90.00
_cell.angle_beta   90.00
_cell.angle_gamma   90.00
#
_symmetry.space_group_name_H-M   'P 1'
#
loop_
_entity.id
_entity.type
_entity.pdbx_description
1 polymer ?
#
loop_
_entity_poly.entity_id
_entity_poly.type
_entity_poly.pdbx_seq_one_letter_code
_entity_poly.pdbx_strand_id
1 'polypeptide(L)'
;MKTNLVRIFAALSVMGSLALLSSTATAAQPVDTPEIRAAAQNATTSGDHEAVAKHYEDVAAQVQAKLKEQKELLEQYQNKSYLYGRQAQDLQSHTEALIRAHEQTVTATIEEANVHRQTASKLQEKHASDSQPANSVRGL
;
A
#
# COMPACT_ATOMS: atom_id res chain seq x y z
N MET A 1 -56.63 44.17 14.04
CA MET A 1 -55.47 43.47 14.66
C MET A 1 -54.43 43.26 13.56
N LYS A 2 -53.11 43.30 13.71
CA LYS A 2 -52.13 43.93 14.62
C LYS A 2 -50.77 43.62 13.94
N THR A 3 -49.93 44.64 13.74
CA THR A 3 -48.45 44.64 13.57
C THR A 3 -47.73 43.91 12.41
N ASN A 4 -47.12 44.73 11.53
CA ASN A 4 -45.69 44.84 11.15
C ASN A 4 -44.87 43.67 10.57
N LEU A 5 -44.39 43.90 9.33
CA LEU A 5 -42.98 44.11 8.96
C LEU A 5 -41.92 43.29 9.74
N VAL A 6 -41.27 42.34 9.06
CA VAL A 6 -39.80 42.10 9.00
C VAL A 6 -39.51 40.66 8.49
N ARG A 7 -38.97 40.59 7.27
CA ARG A 7 -37.91 39.68 6.74
C ARG A 7 -37.68 38.34 7.45
N ILE A 8 -37.86 37.20 6.76
CA ILE A 8 -36.95 36.04 6.79
C ILE A 8 -36.93 35.37 5.41
N PHE A 9 -35.82 35.51 4.67
CA PHE A 9 -35.39 34.56 3.65
C PHE A 9 -34.89 33.28 4.37
N ALA A 10 -35.11 32.12 3.74
CA ALA A 10 -34.51 30.79 4.02
C ALA A 10 -35.46 29.73 4.61
N ALA A 11 -35.84 28.77 3.75
CA ALA A 11 -35.93 27.34 4.08
C ALA A 11 -35.89 26.57 2.74
N LEU A 12 -34.72 26.11 2.30
CA LEU A 12 -34.26 24.73 2.45
C LEU A 12 -35.23 23.70 1.85
N SER A 13 -34.92 23.23 0.65
CA SER A 13 -35.10 21.80 0.34
C SER A 13 -34.20 21.38 -0.83
N VAL A 14 -32.91 21.25 -0.53
CA VAL A 14 -32.04 20.34 -1.27
C VAL A 14 -32.42 18.94 -0.81
N MET A 15 -33.37 18.31 -1.51
CA MET A 15 -33.38 16.85 -1.62
C MET A 15 -32.33 16.54 -2.70
N GLY A 16 -31.19 15.92 -2.41
CA GLY A 16 -31.04 14.77 -1.54
C GLY A 16 -30.83 13.53 -2.41
N SER A 17 -29.82 13.57 -3.28
CA SER A 17 -29.31 12.39 -3.97
C SER A 17 -27.85 12.22 -3.57
N LEU A 18 -27.65 11.85 -2.30
CA LEU A 18 -26.42 11.22 -1.85
C LEU A 18 -26.41 9.82 -2.48
N ALA A 19 -25.90 9.73 -3.70
CA ALA A 19 -25.50 8.44 -4.25
C ALA A 19 -24.30 7.96 -3.42
N LEU A 20 -24.59 7.19 -2.38
CA LEU A 20 -23.64 6.35 -1.68
C LEU A 20 -23.18 5.27 -2.67
N LEU A 21 -22.28 5.64 -3.59
CA LEU A 21 -21.34 4.67 -4.11
C LEU A 21 -20.40 4.38 -2.96
N SER A 22 -20.73 3.29 -2.27
CA SER A 22 -19.93 2.61 -1.29
C SER A 22 -18.55 2.33 -1.90
N SER A 23 -17.63 3.29 -1.81
CA SER A 23 -16.22 2.95 -1.72
C SER A 23 -16.13 2.09 -0.48
N THR A 24 -16.13 0.77 -0.64
CA THR A 24 -15.43 -0.09 0.28
C THR A 24 -13.99 0.38 0.23
N ALA A 25 -13.69 1.41 1.02
CA ALA A 25 -12.35 1.65 1.50
C ALA A 25 -12.03 0.39 2.29
N THR A 26 -11.49 -0.62 1.60
CA THR A 26 -10.78 -1.71 2.25
C THR A 26 -9.78 -0.99 3.12
N ALA A 27 -10.04 -0.94 4.44
CA ALA A 27 -9.09 -0.41 5.39
C ALA A 27 -7.79 -1.13 5.08
N ALA A 28 -6.78 -0.35 4.64
CA ALA A 28 -5.49 -0.89 4.26
C ALA A 28 -5.07 -1.83 5.39
N GLN A 29 -4.99 -3.13 5.08
CA GLN A 29 -4.64 -4.12 6.09
C GLN A 29 -3.28 -3.72 6.66
N PRO A 30 -3.05 -3.91 7.97
CA PRO A 30 -1.76 -3.60 8.55
C PRO A 30 -0.67 -4.33 7.75
N VAL A 31 0.27 -3.52 7.24
CA VAL A 31 1.31 -3.92 6.28
C VAL A 31 2.33 -4.89 6.89
N ASP A 32 2.45 -4.89 8.22
CA ASP A 32 3.38 -5.75 8.98
C ASP A 32 2.66 -6.23 10.24
N THR A 33 1.96 -7.36 10.13
CA THR A 33 1.31 -8.02 11.27
C THR A 33 2.20 -9.12 11.84
N PRO A 34 2.07 -9.44 13.14
CA PRO A 34 2.74 -10.60 13.73
C PRO A 34 2.50 -11.90 12.95
N GLU A 35 1.31 -12.06 12.39
CA GLU A 35 0.92 -13.23 11.60
C GLU A 35 1.69 -13.30 10.27
N ILE A 36 1.83 -12.18 9.56
CA ILE A 36 2.63 -12.10 8.32
C ILE A 36 4.09 -12.42 8.63
N ARG A 37 4.63 -11.84 9.70
CA ARG A 37 6.01 -12.09 10.12
C ARG A 37 6.24 -13.55 10.50
N ALA A 38 5.29 -14.16 11.20
CA ALA A 38 5.34 -15.58 11.52
C ALA A 38 5.27 -16.45 10.25
N ALA A 39 4.43 -16.10 9.27
CA ALA A 39 4.36 -16.81 7.99
C ALA A 39 5.67 -16.71 7.21
N ALA A 40 6.30 -15.52 7.17
CA ALA A 40 7.60 -15.32 6.55
C ALA A 40 8.71 -16.17 7.22
N GLN A 41 8.73 -16.20 8.56
CA GLN A 41 9.71 -16.96 9.34
C GLN A 41 9.53 -18.48 9.25
N ASN A 42 8.28 -18.95 9.11
CA ASN A 42 7.95 -20.37 9.07
C ASN A 42 7.83 -20.94 7.65
N ALA A 43 8.11 -20.15 6.61
CA ALA A 43 8.12 -20.63 5.23
C ALA A 43 9.21 -21.69 5.04
N THR A 44 8.85 -22.86 4.50
CA THR A 44 9.80 -23.98 4.33
C THR A 44 9.80 -24.57 2.92
N THR A 45 8.67 -24.52 2.23
CA THR A 45 8.55 -24.99 0.86
C THR A 45 8.71 -23.85 -0.13
N SER A 46 9.04 -24.19 -1.39
CA SER A 46 9.12 -23.18 -2.44
C SER A 46 7.79 -22.41 -2.59
N GLY A 47 6.65 -23.09 -2.51
CA GLY A 47 5.33 -22.47 -2.55
C GLY A 47 5.06 -21.53 -1.37
N ASP A 48 5.53 -21.85 -0.17
CA ASP A 48 5.41 -20.95 0.99
C ASP A 48 6.19 -19.65 0.75
N HIS A 49 7.44 -19.77 0.27
CA HIS A 49 8.26 -18.60 -0.03
C HIS A 49 7.65 -17.79 -1.19
N GLU A 50 7.07 -18.40 -2.21
CA GLU A 50 6.34 -17.68 -3.27
C GLU A 50 5.12 -16.91 -2.73
N ALA A 51 4.36 -17.52 -1.82
CA ALA A 51 3.21 -16.87 -1.21
C ALA A 51 3.62 -15.66 -0.36
N VAL A 52 4.69 -15.78 0.43
CA VAL A 52 5.24 -14.67 1.22
C VAL A 52 5.79 -13.57 0.31
N ALA A 53 6.51 -13.92 -0.76
CA ALA A 53 7.01 -12.94 -1.72
C ALA A 53 5.87 -12.13 -2.35
N LYS A 54 4.81 -12.81 -2.79
CA LYS A 54 3.62 -12.16 -3.37
C LYS A 54 2.95 -11.22 -2.37
N HIS A 55 2.87 -11.62 -1.10
CA HIS A 55 2.30 -10.76 -0.08
C HIS A 55 3.09 -9.44 0.06
N TYR A 56 4.41 -9.52 0.14
CA TYR A 56 5.24 -8.31 0.18
C TYR A 56 5.12 -7.50 -1.13
N GLU A 57 5.06 -8.13 -2.31
CA GLU A 57 4.80 -7.42 -3.58
C GLU A 57 3.47 -6.64 -3.54
N ASP A 58 2.40 -7.26 -3.05
CA ASP A 58 1.08 -6.63 -2.91
C ASP A 58 1.10 -5.47 -1.89
N VAL A 59 1.87 -5.58 -0.82
CA VAL A 59 2.12 -4.50 0.13
C VAL A 59 2.88 -3.35 -0.53
N ALA A 60 3.96 -3.64 -1.26
CA ALA A 60 4.76 -2.62 -1.93
C ALA A 60 3.92 -1.82 -2.92
N ALA A 61 3.04 -2.50 -3.68
CA ALA A 61 2.10 -1.86 -4.58
C ALA A 61 1.13 -0.91 -3.85
N GLN A 62 0.60 -1.31 -2.70
CA GLN A 62 -0.29 -0.47 -1.88
C GLN A 62 0.44 0.77 -1.33
N VAL A 63 1.67 0.60 -0.83
CA VAL A 63 2.46 1.71 -0.30
C VAL A 63 2.88 2.65 -1.43
N GLN A 64 3.20 2.12 -2.62
CA GLN A 64 3.53 2.92 -3.79
C GLN A 64 2.34 3.76 -4.30
N ALA A 65 1.11 3.24 -4.21
CA ALA A 65 -0.09 4.01 -4.50
C ALA A 65 -0.22 5.21 -3.54
N LYS A 66 -0.06 4.99 -2.22
CA LYS A 66 -0.04 6.07 -1.23
C LYS A 66 1.09 7.06 -1.46
N LEU A 67 2.27 6.59 -1.81
CA LEU A 67 3.42 7.45 -2.14
C LEU A 67 3.07 8.42 -3.27
N LYS A 68 2.36 7.94 -4.31
CA LYS A 68 1.90 8.79 -5.41
C LYS A 68 0.93 9.87 -4.92
N GLU A 69 -0.05 9.50 -4.10
CA GLU A 69 -1.00 10.45 -3.50
C GLU A 69 -0.28 11.53 -2.67
N GLN A 70 0.72 11.15 -1.87
CA GLN A 70 1.50 12.11 -1.07
C GLN A 70 2.33 13.05 -1.95
N LYS A 71 2.88 12.57 -3.07
CA LYS A 71 3.61 13.41 -4.03
C LYS A 71 2.69 14.46 -4.68
N GLU A 72 1.49 14.06 -5.08
CA GLU A 72 0.47 14.98 -5.63
C GLU A 72 0.01 16.00 -4.56
N LEU A 73 -0.15 15.57 -3.32
CA LEU A 73 -0.54 16.43 -2.21
C LEU A 73 0.55 17.46 -1.87
N LEU A 74 1.81 17.03 -1.84
CA LEU A 74 2.95 17.93 -1.63
C LEU A 74 3.00 19.00 -2.73
N GLU A 75 2.82 18.61 -3.99
CA GLU A 75 2.75 19.55 -5.12
C GLU A 75 1.64 20.58 -4.90
N GLN A 76 0.46 20.15 -4.44
CA GLN A 76 -0.62 21.09 -4.11
C GLN A 76 -0.27 22.03 -2.97
N TYR A 77 0.35 21.53 -1.89
CA TYR A 77 0.77 22.35 -0.76
C TYR A 77 1.85 23.36 -1.13
N GLN A 78 2.73 23.01 -2.08
CA GLN A 78 3.75 23.91 -2.62
C GLN A 78 3.14 24.96 -3.55
N ASN A 79 2.37 24.52 -4.55
CA ASN A 79 1.82 25.39 -5.60
C ASN A 79 0.66 26.27 -5.11
N LYS A 80 -0.07 25.84 -4.09
CA LYS A 80 -1.24 26.55 -3.54
C LYS A 80 -1.08 26.89 -2.06
N SER A 81 0.15 27.15 -1.62
CA SER A 81 0.47 27.50 -0.23
C SER A 81 -0.41 28.64 0.33
N TYR A 82 -0.80 29.60 -0.52
CA TYR A 82 -1.71 30.70 -0.16
C TYR A 82 -3.08 30.25 0.36
N LEU A 83 -3.56 29.05 0.00
CA LEU A 83 -4.81 28.48 0.51
C LEU A 83 -4.70 28.01 1.96
N TYR A 84 -3.48 27.71 2.44
CA TYR A 84 -3.22 27.11 3.75
C TYR A 84 -2.59 28.10 4.74
N GLY A 85 -2.20 29.29 4.28
CA GLY A 85 -1.64 30.35 5.13
C GLY A 85 -0.45 29.88 5.95
N ARG A 86 -0.48 30.10 7.27
CA ARG A 86 0.62 29.72 8.17
C ARG A 86 0.86 28.21 8.29
N GLN A 87 -0.13 27.38 7.96
CA GLN A 87 -0.01 25.92 8.04
C GLN A 87 0.69 25.31 6.83
N ALA A 88 0.90 26.07 5.75
CA ALA A 88 1.46 25.55 4.51
C ALA A 88 2.81 24.86 4.71
N GLN A 89 3.69 25.46 5.50
CA GLN A 89 5.02 24.91 5.76
C GLN A 89 4.96 23.59 6.54
N ASP A 90 4.13 23.54 7.60
CA ASP A 90 3.96 22.32 8.40
C ASP A 90 3.39 21.17 7.55
N LEU A 91 2.41 21.47 6.69
CA LEU A 91 1.83 20.50 5.75
C LEU A 91 2.86 19.98 4.75
N GLN A 92 3.68 20.86 4.18
CA GLN A 92 4.76 20.46 3.26
C GLN A 92 5.78 19.56 3.96
N SER A 93 6.34 19.99 5.10
CA SER A 93 7.35 19.22 5.84
C SER A 93 6.81 17.88 6.33
N HIS A 94 5.55 17.82 6.78
CA HIS A 94 4.92 16.57 7.17
C HIS A 94 4.77 15.62 5.97
N THR A 95 4.29 16.13 4.83
CA THR A 95 4.08 15.32 3.62
C THR A 95 5.40 14.83 3.05
N GLU A 96 6.46 15.63 3.07
CA GLU A 96 7.81 15.20 2.71
C GLU A 96 8.32 14.08 3.61
N ALA A 97 8.05 14.14 4.92
CA ALA A 97 8.40 13.06 5.84
C ALA A 97 7.63 11.77 5.52
N LEU A 98 6.34 11.87 5.20
CA LEU A 98 5.54 10.72 4.75
C LEU A 98 6.08 10.12 3.45
N ILE A 99 6.46 10.95 2.46
CA ILE A 99 7.05 10.50 1.20
C ILE A 99 8.32 9.68 1.47
N ARG A 100 9.26 10.21 2.27
CA ARG A 100 10.50 9.50 2.62
C ARG A 100 10.21 8.16 3.33
N ALA A 101 9.29 8.17 4.28
CA ALA A 101 8.92 6.94 4.99
C ALA A 101 8.32 5.89 4.05
N HIS A 102 7.44 6.29 3.13
CA HIS A 102 6.84 5.36 2.16
C HIS A 102 7.88 4.84 1.17
N GLU A 103 8.83 5.65 0.71
CA GLU A 103 9.93 5.21 -0.16
C GLU A 103 10.81 4.16 0.53
N GLN A 104 11.12 4.37 1.81
CA GLN A 104 11.84 3.38 2.62
C GLN A 104 11.05 2.09 2.77
N THR A 105 9.74 2.18 3.05
CA THR A 105 8.88 0.99 3.16
C THR A 105 8.81 0.22 1.84
N VAL A 106 8.57 0.89 0.70
CA VAL A 106 8.55 0.23 -0.62
C VAL A 106 9.85 -0.51 -0.88
N THR A 107 10.99 0.13 -0.57
CA THR A 107 12.32 -0.47 -0.77
C THR A 107 12.49 -1.73 0.07
N ALA A 108 12.28 -1.63 1.39
CA ALA A 108 12.43 -2.76 2.30
C ALA A 108 11.48 -3.92 1.94
N THR A 109 10.24 -3.62 1.58
CA THR A 109 9.25 -4.63 1.20
C THR A 109 9.63 -5.34 -0.10
N ILE A 110 10.15 -4.63 -1.10
CA ILE A 110 10.63 -5.25 -2.35
C ILE A 110 11.87 -6.12 -2.09
N GLU A 111 12.77 -5.70 -1.21
CA GLU A 111 13.93 -6.49 -0.81
C GLU A 111 13.52 -7.81 -0.15
N GLU A 112 12.58 -7.77 0.80
CA GLU A 112 12.00 -8.98 1.42
C GLU A 112 11.35 -9.91 0.39
N ALA A 113 10.53 -9.36 -0.52
CA ALA A 113 9.93 -10.13 -1.60
C ALA A 113 11.00 -10.86 -2.44
N ASN A 114 12.07 -10.15 -2.81
CA ASN A 114 13.17 -10.71 -3.60
C ASN A 114 13.92 -11.83 -2.87
N VAL A 115 14.16 -11.71 -1.57
CA VAL A 115 14.77 -12.77 -0.75
C VAL A 115 13.93 -14.05 -0.80
N HIS A 116 12.61 -13.90 -0.64
CA HIS A 116 11.69 -15.02 -0.71
C HIS A 116 11.61 -15.63 -2.13
N ARG A 117 11.58 -14.82 -3.20
CA ARG A 117 11.64 -15.31 -4.59
C ARG A 117 12.90 -16.13 -4.86
N GLN A 118 14.07 -15.62 -4.46
CA GLN A 118 15.34 -16.32 -4.66
C GLN A 118 15.39 -17.64 -3.89
N THR A 119 14.84 -17.66 -2.67
CA THR A 119 14.78 -18.88 -1.86
C THR A 119 13.86 -19.92 -2.50
N ALA A 120 12.69 -19.49 -2.99
CA ALA A 120 11.77 -20.35 -3.72
C ALA A 120 12.42 -20.99 -4.96
N SER A 121 13.13 -20.20 -5.78
CA SER A 121 13.85 -20.70 -6.97
C SER A 121 14.90 -21.74 -6.59
N LYS A 122 15.72 -21.49 -5.57
CA LYS A 122 16.75 -22.45 -5.10
C LYS A 122 16.14 -23.76 -4.64
N LEU A 123 14.99 -23.72 -3.95
CA LEU A 123 14.29 -24.94 -3.51
C LEU A 123 13.72 -25.74 -4.69
N GLN A 124 13.20 -25.07 -5.72
CA GLN A 124 12.74 -25.72 -6.96
C GLN A 124 13.89 -26.37 -7.73
N GLU A 125 15.02 -25.67 -7.89
CA GLU A 125 16.22 -26.21 -8.55
C GLU A 125 16.77 -27.44 -7.83
N LYS A 126 16.82 -27.41 -6.50
CA LYS A 126 17.23 -28.54 -5.69
C LYS A 126 16.28 -29.72 -5.89
N HIS A 127 14.97 -29.51 -5.80
CA HIS A 127 13.98 -30.57 -6.01
C HIS A 127 14.07 -31.18 -7.41
N ALA A 128 14.26 -30.35 -8.45
CA ALA A 128 14.46 -30.82 -9.82
C ALA A 128 15.72 -31.69 -9.94
N SER A 129 16.82 -31.27 -9.32
CA SER A 129 18.09 -32.00 -9.30
C SER A 129 17.99 -33.34 -8.56
N ASP A 130 17.30 -33.37 -7.41
CA ASP A 130 17.06 -34.58 -6.62
C ASP A 130 16.12 -35.57 -7.33
N SER A 131 15.22 -35.06 -8.20
CA SER A 131 14.28 -35.86 -8.98
C SER A 131 14.85 -36.46 -10.27
N GLN A 132 16.09 -36.12 -10.64
CA GLN A 132 16.75 -36.62 -11.85
C GLN A 132 17.42 -37.98 -11.56
N PRO A 133 16.98 -39.09 -12.17
CA PRO A 133 17.56 -40.41 -11.89
C PRO A 133 19.03 -40.44 -12.32
N ALA A 134 19.90 -40.98 -11.46
CA ALA A 134 21.31 -41.24 -11.71
C ALA A 134 21.50 -42.27 -12.84
N ASN A 135 21.18 -41.90 -14.08
CA ASN A 135 21.30 -42.78 -15.23
C ASN A 135 21.95 -42.05 -16.39
N SER A 136 23.25 -41.80 -16.27
CA SER A 136 24.13 -41.46 -17.40
C SER A 136 25.57 -41.95 -17.23
N VAL A 137 25.87 -42.81 -16.24
CA VAL A 137 27.18 -43.46 -16.11
C VAL A 137 27.03 -44.97 -16.27
N ARG A 138 26.55 -45.39 -17.44
CA ARG A 138 26.75 -46.75 -17.98
C ARG A 138 26.39 -46.78 -19.47
N GLY A 139 27.12 -45.98 -20.25
CA GLY A 139 27.25 -46.16 -21.69
C GLY A 139 28.69 -46.58 -21.96
N LEU A 140 28.82 -47.74 -22.61
CA LEU A 140 30.02 -48.51 -22.93
C LEU A 140 31.17 -47.71 -23.57
#